data_AF-A0A2N9N6U8-F1
#
_entry.id   AF-A0A2N9N6U8-F1
#
_cell.length_a   1.000
_cell.length_b   1.000
_cell.length_c   1.000
_cell.angle_alpha   90.00
_cell.angle_beta   90.00
_cell.angle_gamma   90.00
#
_symmetry.space_group_name_H-M   'P 1'
#
loop_
_entity.id
_entity.type
_entity.pdbx_description
1 polymer ?
#
loop_
_entity_poly.entity_id
_entity_poly.type
_entity_poly.pdbx_seq_one_letter_code
_entity_poly.pdbx_strand_id
1 'polypeptide(L)' 'MEGQRLLVVQPLTPELQETGKRLICGDSSGAGAGELVYWVRGKEASFPFLPTEPPFDTTVVGIVRPAAGSGKRKSRKS' A
#
# COMPACT_ATOMS: atom_id res chain seq x y z
N MET A 1 13.61 0.21 -14.38
CA MET A 1 12.20 0.40 -13.97
C MET A 1 11.20 0.11 -15.10
N GLU A 2 11.65 -0.34 -16.29
CA GLU A 2 10.72 -0.64 -17.37
C GLU A 2 9.78 -1.79 -16.99
N GLY A 3 8.47 -1.57 -17.13
CA GLY A 3 7.44 -2.57 -16.83
C GLY A 3 6.94 -2.63 -15.39
N GLN A 4 7.52 -1.86 -14.45
CA GLN A 4 7.11 -1.94 -13.05
C GLN A 4 5.92 -1.03 -12.74
N ARG A 5 4.88 -1.59 -12.11
CA ARG A 5 3.66 -0.85 -11.76
C ARG A 5 3.91 0.11 -10.59
N LEU A 6 3.42 1.34 -10.74
CA LEU A 6 3.48 2.39 -9.73
C LEU A 6 2.07 2.79 -9.27
N LEU A 7 1.93 3.11 -7.99
CA LEU A 7 0.69 3.53 -7.36
C LEU A 7 0.87 4.85 -6.61
N VAL A 8 -0.11 5.73 -6.70
CA VAL A 8 -0.25 6.87 -5.79
C VAL A 8 -0.90 6.35 -4.51
N VAL A 9 -0.17 6.41 -3.40
CA VAL A 9 -0.62 5.92 -2.09
C VAL A 9 -0.80 7.09 -1.14
N GLN A 10 -1.98 7.19 -0.51
CA GLN A 10 -2.26 8.14 0.57
C GLN A 10 -2.00 7.43 1.91
N PRO A 11 -1.01 7.84 2.72
CA PRO A 11 -0.82 7.27 4.04
C PRO A 11 -2.04 7.55 4.93
N LEU A 12 -2.35 6.60 5.82
CA LEU A 12 -3.47 6.68 6.75
C LEU A 12 -2.99 6.56 8.20
N THR A 13 -3.72 7.18 9.13
CA THR A 13 -3.59 6.91 10.57
C THR A 13 -4.19 5.53 10.92
N PRO A 14 -3.96 5.00 12.14
CA PRO A 14 -4.61 3.76 12.59
C PRO A 14 -6.16 3.81 12.53
N GLU A 15 -6.75 5.00 12.61
CA GLU A 15 -8.19 5.26 12.49
C GLU A 15 -8.66 5.39 11.03
N LEU A 16 -7.79 5.05 10.07
CA LEU A 16 -8.02 5.12 8.62
C LEU A 16 -8.34 6.53 8.12
N GLN A 17 -7.79 7.55 8.77
CA GLN A 17 -7.87 8.93 8.31
C GLN A 17 -6.65 9.29 7.47
N GLU A 18 -6.82 10.07 6.40
CA GLU A 18 -5.72 10.52 5.57
C GLU A 18 -4.70 11.32 6.37
N THR A 19 -3.42 11.04 6.17
CA THR A 19 -2.33 11.76 6.83
C THR A 19 -1.11 11.93 5.92
N GLY A 20 -0.39 13.03 6.12
CA GLY A 20 0.85 13.31 5.42
C GLY A 20 0.69 13.49 3.90
N LYS A 21 1.83 13.43 3.21
CA LYS A 21 1.91 13.57 1.75
C LYS A 21 1.67 12.23 1.06
N ARG A 22 1.03 12.28 -0.11
CA ARG A 22 0.93 11.13 -1.01
C ARG A 22 2.31 10.68 -1.46
N LEU A 23 2.44 9.37 -1.64
CA LEU A 23 3.68 8.69 -2.02
C LEU A 23 3.49 8.02 -3.38
N ILE A 24 4.59 7.87 -4.12
CA ILE A 24 4.64 7.03 -5.32
C ILE A 24 5.31 5.72 -4.91
N CYS A 25 4.53 4.65 -4.80
CA CYS A 25 5.02 3.34 -4.42
C CYS A 25 5.15 2.44 -5.65
N GLY A 26 6.20 1.61 -5.69
CA GLY A 26 6.17 0.40 -6.50
C GLY A 26 5.06 -0.54 -6.03
N ASP A 27 4.61 -1.43 -6.89
CA ASP A 27 3.61 -2.45 -6.53
C ASP A 27 4.08 -3.85 -6.92
N SER A 28 4.26 -4.69 -5.90
CA SER A 28 4.54 -6.13 -6.06
C SER A 28 3.32 -7.01 -5.78
N SER A 29 2.19 -6.41 -5.40
CA SER A 29 1.00 -7.09 -4.87
C SER A 29 -0.18 -7.14 -5.85
N GLY A 30 -0.20 -6.24 -6.83
CA GLY A 30 -1.32 -6.12 -7.79
C GLY A 30 -2.50 -5.31 -7.25
N ALA A 31 -2.27 -4.36 -6.33
CA ALA A 31 -3.33 -3.61 -5.65
C ALA A 31 -4.14 -2.68 -6.57
N GLY A 32 -5.45 -2.70 -6.46
CA GLY A 32 -6.36 -1.80 -7.16
C GLY A 32 -6.47 -0.41 -6.52
N ALA A 33 -7.03 0.54 -7.26
CA ALA A 33 -7.40 1.84 -6.69
C ALA A 33 -8.49 1.66 -5.62
N GLY A 34 -8.33 2.33 -4.48
CA GLY A 34 -9.27 2.27 -3.37
C GLY A 34 -9.09 1.06 -2.43
N GLU A 35 -8.12 0.18 -2.70
CA GLU A 35 -7.77 -0.88 -1.75
C GLU A 35 -6.90 -0.34 -0.61
N LEU A 36 -7.13 -0.86 0.60
CA LEU A 36 -6.26 -0.60 1.74
C LEU A 36 -5.04 -1.52 1.64
N VAL A 37 -3.83 -0.97 1.78
CA VAL A 37 -2.58 -1.68 1.50
C VAL A 37 -1.57 -1.55 2.63
N TYR A 38 -0.66 -2.53 2.71
CA TYR A 38 0.59 -2.44 3.46
C TYR A 38 1.71 -2.03 2.51
N TRP A 39 2.56 -1.11 2.97
CA TRP A 39 3.70 -0.62 2.20
C TRP A 39 4.93 -0.48 3.12
N VAL A 40 6.11 -0.62 2.53
CA VAL A 40 7.40 -0.53 3.24
C VAL A 40 8.24 0.62 2.69
N ARG A 41 9.28 1.02 3.43
CA ARG A 41 10.22 2.08 3.05
C ARG A 41 11.68 1.66 3.12
N GLY A 42 12.54 2.42 2.45
CA GLY A 42 13.99 2.27 2.51
C GLY A 42 14.44 1.03 1.74
N LYS A 43 15.52 0.39 2.20
CA LYS A 43 16.16 -0.71 1.46
C LYS A 43 15.23 -1.92 1.24
N GLU A 44 14.28 -2.15 2.15
CA GLU A 44 13.34 -3.27 2.03
C GLU A 44 12.37 -3.11 0.85
N ALA A 45 12.18 -1.91 0.32
CA ALA A 45 11.28 -1.65 -0.79
C ALA A 45 11.75 -2.26 -2.12
N SER A 46 13.04 -2.59 -2.28
CA SER A 46 13.55 -3.27 -3.48
C SER A 46 13.47 -4.79 -3.39
N PHE A 47 13.33 -5.37 -2.18
CA PHE A 47 13.39 -6.82 -1.95
C PHE A 47 12.30 -7.63 -2.66
N PRO A 48 11.06 -7.14 -2.83
CA PRO A 48 10.04 -7.87 -3.59
C PRO A 48 10.39 -8.12 -5.06
N PHE A 49 11.40 -7.42 -5.59
CA PHE A 49 11.79 -7.46 -7.00
C PHE A 49 13.17 -8.06 -7.23
N LEU A 50 13.69 -8.83 -6.26
CA LEU A 50 14.95 -9.55 -6.44
C LEU A 50 14.90 -10.48 -7.67
N PRO A 51 16.01 -10.60 -8.43
CA PRO A 51 17.32 -9.98 -8.20
C PRO A 51 17.47 -8.57 -8.80
N THR A 52 16.44 -8.03 -9.46
CA THR A 52 16.52 -6.77 -10.22
C THR A 52 16.79 -5.55 -9.34
N GLU A 53 16.34 -5.58 -8.08
CA GLU A 53 16.53 -4.51 -7.09
C GLU A 53 16.34 -3.09 -7.68
N PRO A 54 15.15 -2.77 -8.22
CA PRO A 54 14.87 -1.43 -8.71
C PRO A 54 15.07 -0.42 -7.55
N PRO A 55 15.42 0.84 -7.87
CA PRO A 55 15.76 1.86 -6.88
C PRO A 55 14.51 2.42 -6.18
N PHE A 56 13.64 1.54 -5.70
CA PHE A 56 12.46 1.91 -4.92
C PHE A 56 12.84 2.18 -3.47
N ASP A 57 12.39 3.32 -2.98
CA ASP A 57 12.39 3.68 -1.57
C ASP A 57 11.03 3.41 -0.90
N THR A 58 9.98 3.13 -1.69
CA THR A 58 8.65 2.77 -1.22
C THR A 58 7.99 1.72 -2.14
N THR A 59 7.40 0.68 -1.54
CA THR A 59 6.73 -0.40 -2.28
C THR A 59 5.51 -0.91 -1.50
N VAL A 60 4.40 -1.12 -2.20
CA VAL A 60 3.24 -1.86 -1.71
C VAL A 60 3.56 -3.35 -1.75
N VAL A 61 3.48 -4.00 -0.58
CA VAL A 61 3.85 -5.41 -0.39
C VAL A 61 2.66 -6.32 -0.12
N GLY A 62 1.47 -5.75 0.14
CA GLY A 62 0.27 -6.54 0.38
C GLY A 62 -1.00 -5.71 0.46
N ILE A 63 -2.13 -6.39 0.27
CA ILE A 63 -3.48 -5.81 0.34
C ILE A 63 -4.11 -6.26 1.66
N VAL A 64 -4.70 -5.31 2.40
CA VAL A 64 -5.44 -5.62 3.62
C VAL A 64 -6.74 -6.33 3.25
N ARG A 65 -6.95 -7.52 3.82
CA ARG A 65 -8.22 -8.24 3.73
C ARG A 65 -8.96 -8.16 5.06
N PRO A 66 -10.28 -7.93 5.08
CA PRO A 66 -11.07 -8.10 6.28
C PRO A 66 -10.92 -9.53 6.81
N ALA A 67 -10.84 -9.69 8.12
CA ALA A 67 -10.93 -11.01 8.73
C ALA A 67 -12.27 -11.64 8.32
N ALA A 68 -12.26 -12.92 7.96
CA ALA A 68 -13.47 -13.69 7.71
C ALA A 68 -14.29 -13.76 9.01
N GLY A 69 -15.18 -12.80 9.24
CA GLY A 69 -16.02 -12.71 10.44
C GLY A 69 -16.22 -11.30 11.02
N SER A 70 -15.47 -10.27 10.60
CA SER A 70 -15.67 -8.92 11.14
C SER A 70 -16.80 -8.20 10.39
N GLY A 71 -18.02 -8.36 10.91
CA GLY A 71 -19.21 -7.62 10.47
C GLY A 71 -18.96 -6.10 10.43
N LYS A 72 -19.43 -5.48 9.34
CA LYS A 72 -19.38 -4.04 9.06
C LYS A 72 -19.64 -3.19 10.33
N ARG A 73 -18.62 -2.50 10.83
CA ARG A 73 -18.83 -1.33 11.71
C ARG A 73 -19.39 -0.20 10.86
N LYS A 74 -20.72 -0.08 10.82
CA LYS A 74 -21.44 1.08 10.26
C LYS A 74 -20.91 2.34 10.94
N SER A 75 -20.33 3.27 10.19
CA SER A 75 -20.03 4.60 10.71
C SER A 75 -21.34 5.33 10.99
N ARG A 76 -21.35 6.06 12.10
CA ARG A 76 -22.47 6.85 12.60
C ARG A 76 -22.74 8.02 11.64
N LYS A 77 -24.03 8.19 11.38
CA LYS A 77 -24.70 9.31 10.71
C LYS A 77 -24.32 10.64 11.37
N SER A 78 -24.04 11.66 10.56
CA SER A 78 -24.24 13.08 10.92
C SER A 78 -25.09 13.74 9.85
#